data_AF-A0A3D9CN03-F1
#
_entry.id   AF-A0A3D9CN03-F1
#
_cell.length_a   1.000
_cell.length_b   1.000
_cell.length_c   1.000
_cell.angle_alpha   90.00
_cell.angle_beta   90.00
_cell.angle_gamma   90.00
#
_symmetry.space_group_name_H-M   'P 1'
#
loop_
_entity.id
_entity.type
_entity.pdbx_description
1 polymer ?
#
loop_
_entity_poly.entity_id
_entity_poly.type
_entity_poly.pdbx_seq_one_letter_code
_entity_poly.pdbx_strand_id
1 'polypeptide(L)'
;MDMFKNLIPFISASWKAKYQGILAEEHVMNLEKNIQKYKTDTLEWDLPYFMDEIKVNRQEIFDRFINILESREHDEAKAGRIEEISIEDWLIVLGQRLTSASIRDENAVPPFRNVLIQACREPFNNEISIAQRAWEKHNGRMDDYFWGEVKGNNQQKQAKVMEKICYILENQTWWNVFFHYKHGLVFEIREERGHGIRWNHGGTRLIGFLEKFINE
;
A
#
# COMPACT_ATOMS: atom_id res chain seq x y z
N MET A 1 -14.78 -13.93 -4.59
CA MET A 1 -14.98 -15.01 -3.62
C MET A 1 -14.87 -14.31 -2.28
N ASP A 2 -15.98 -14.10 -1.59
CA ASP A 2 -16.03 -13.24 -0.39
C ASP A 2 -15.51 -14.03 0.83
N MET A 3 -14.20 -14.31 0.86
CA MET A 3 -13.54 -15.19 1.83
C MET A 3 -13.66 -14.67 3.26
N PHE A 4 -13.64 -13.35 3.46
CA PHE A 4 -13.70 -12.75 4.81
C PHE A 4 -15.10 -12.28 5.20
N LYS A 5 -15.98 -12.00 4.25
CA LYS A 5 -17.29 -11.38 4.51
C LYS A 5 -18.14 -12.15 5.51
N ASN A 6 -18.14 -13.48 5.43
CA ASN A 6 -18.89 -14.33 6.35
C ASN A 6 -18.20 -14.48 7.71
N LEU A 7 -16.89 -14.26 7.79
CA LEU A 7 -16.09 -14.37 9.01
C LEU A 7 -16.17 -13.09 9.86
N ILE A 8 -16.18 -11.92 9.22
CA ILE A 8 -16.16 -10.61 9.91
C ILE A 8 -17.23 -10.48 11.00
N PRO A 9 -18.49 -10.92 10.83
CA PRO A 9 -19.48 -10.88 11.90
C PRO A 9 -19.07 -11.62 13.18
N PHE A 10 -18.34 -12.73 13.04
CA PHE A 10 -17.89 -13.58 14.15
C PHE A 10 -16.59 -13.11 14.80
N ILE A 11 -15.85 -12.18 14.19
CA ILE A 11 -14.66 -11.60 14.81
C ILE A 11 -15.05 -10.83 16.09
N SER A 12 -14.32 -11.09 17.17
CA SER A 12 -14.55 -10.56 18.51
C SER A 12 -14.50 -9.03 18.55
N ALA A 13 -15.31 -8.44 19.44
CA ALA A 13 -15.36 -7.00 19.62
C ALA A 13 -14.01 -6.42 20.10
N SER A 14 -13.29 -7.15 20.95
CA SER A 14 -11.96 -6.76 21.44
C SER A 14 -10.93 -6.71 20.32
N TRP A 15 -10.96 -7.67 19.40
CA TRP A 15 -10.06 -7.68 18.25
C TRP A 15 -10.39 -6.53 17.29
N LYS A 16 -11.68 -6.34 16.97
CA LYS A 16 -12.15 -5.21 16.14
C LYS A 16 -11.78 -3.85 16.73
N ALA A 17 -11.91 -3.66 18.04
CA ALA A 17 -11.58 -2.39 18.68
C ALA A 17 -10.15 -1.93 18.38
N LYS A 18 -9.21 -2.89 18.27
CA LYS A 18 -7.81 -2.63 17.98
C LYS A 18 -7.49 -2.62 16.48
N TYR A 19 -8.06 -3.55 15.72
CA TYR A 19 -7.62 -3.84 14.34
C TYR A 19 -8.68 -3.54 13.27
N GLN A 20 -9.80 -2.88 13.60
CA GLN A 20 -10.88 -2.57 12.65
C GLN A 20 -10.41 -1.94 11.34
N GLY A 21 -9.31 -1.17 11.37
CA GLY A 21 -8.73 -0.57 10.17
C GLY A 21 -8.52 -1.61 9.08
N ILE A 22 -7.95 -2.78 9.39
CA ILE A 22 -7.67 -3.82 8.39
C ILE A 22 -8.91 -4.53 7.86
N LEU A 23 -10.04 -4.43 8.58
CA LEU A 23 -11.32 -5.01 8.18
C LEU A 23 -12.19 -4.04 7.37
N ALA A 24 -11.68 -2.84 7.06
CA ALA A 24 -12.38 -1.95 6.14
C ALA A 24 -12.50 -2.60 4.76
N GLU A 25 -13.61 -2.31 4.07
CA GLU A 25 -13.98 -2.95 2.80
C GLU A 25 -12.84 -2.93 1.77
N GLU A 26 -12.17 -1.78 1.58
CA GLU A 26 -11.04 -1.64 0.66
C GLU A 26 -9.89 -2.60 0.98
N HIS A 27 -9.54 -2.74 2.26
CA HIS A 27 -8.43 -3.60 2.69
C HIS A 27 -8.80 -5.08 2.64
N VAL A 28 -10.04 -5.44 3.00
CA VAL A 28 -10.55 -6.82 2.85
C VAL A 28 -10.54 -7.24 1.38
N MET A 29 -11.01 -6.38 0.47
CA MET A 29 -10.96 -6.66 -0.96
C MET A 29 -9.52 -6.87 -1.45
N ASN A 30 -8.56 -6.07 -0.96
CA ASN A 30 -7.15 -6.20 -1.31
C ASN A 30 -6.51 -7.48 -0.74
N LEU A 31 -6.84 -7.85 0.50
CA LEU A 31 -6.43 -9.13 1.10
C LEU A 31 -6.90 -10.30 0.26
N GLU A 32 -8.19 -10.32 -0.10
CA GLU A 32 -8.76 -11.39 -0.93
C GLU A 32 -8.10 -11.46 -2.31
N LYS A 33 -7.86 -10.29 -2.92
CA LYS A 33 -7.16 -10.19 -4.21
C LYS A 33 -5.74 -10.73 -4.10
N ASN A 34 -5.00 -10.40 -3.06
CA ASN A 34 -3.62 -10.86 -2.87
C ASN A 34 -3.57 -12.37 -2.61
N ILE A 35 -4.46 -12.91 -1.76
CA ILE A 35 -4.58 -14.36 -1.54
C ILE A 35 -4.90 -15.08 -2.84
N GLN A 36 -5.85 -14.56 -3.64
CA GLN A 36 -6.19 -15.16 -4.92
C GLN A 36 -5.02 -15.11 -5.91
N LYS A 37 -4.30 -13.98 -5.98
CA LYS A 37 -3.10 -13.86 -6.82
C LYS A 37 -2.02 -14.85 -6.39
N TYR A 38 -1.76 -14.98 -5.09
CA TYR A 38 -0.82 -15.95 -4.51
C TYR A 38 -1.18 -17.37 -4.93
N LYS A 39 -2.45 -17.78 -4.79
CA LYS A 39 -2.93 -19.12 -5.20
C LYS A 39 -2.80 -19.40 -6.70
N THR A 40 -2.66 -18.37 -7.53
CA THR A 40 -2.56 -18.49 -8.99
C THR A 40 -1.15 -18.20 -9.50
N ASP A 41 -0.17 -18.05 -8.60
CA ASP A 41 1.21 -17.66 -8.93
C ASP A 41 1.31 -16.37 -9.77
N THR A 42 0.38 -15.42 -9.54
CA THR A 42 0.34 -14.10 -10.22
C THR A 42 0.60 -12.93 -9.29
N LEU A 43 0.97 -13.18 -8.03
CA LEU A 43 1.29 -12.12 -7.09
C LEU A 43 2.76 -11.72 -7.23
N GLU A 44 2.99 -10.46 -7.61
CA GLU A 44 4.32 -9.87 -7.68
C GLU A 44 4.70 -9.24 -6.33
N TRP A 45 5.66 -9.84 -5.62
CA TRP A 45 6.16 -9.31 -4.34
C TRP A 45 7.68 -9.12 -4.29
N ASP A 46 8.41 -9.51 -5.34
CA ASP A 46 9.87 -9.39 -5.40
C ASP A 46 10.35 -8.07 -6.02
N LEU A 47 9.48 -7.42 -6.79
CA LEU A 47 9.75 -6.14 -7.45
C LEU A 47 8.98 -4.99 -6.79
N PRO A 48 9.55 -3.76 -6.77
CA PRO A 48 10.94 -3.45 -7.07
C PRO A 48 11.89 -4.12 -6.08
N TYR A 49 13.11 -4.42 -6.54
CA TYR A 49 14.17 -4.90 -5.67
C TYR A 49 14.69 -3.75 -4.79
N PHE A 50 14.82 -4.03 -3.50
CA PHE A 50 15.41 -3.13 -2.52
C PHE A 50 16.34 -3.93 -1.60
N MET A 51 17.62 -3.58 -1.56
CA MET A 51 18.63 -4.35 -0.82
C MET A 51 18.35 -4.43 0.69
N ASP A 52 17.85 -3.34 1.29
CA ASP A 52 17.54 -3.28 2.73
C ASP A 52 16.18 -3.90 3.08
N GLU A 53 15.49 -4.55 2.13
CA GLU A 53 14.24 -5.23 2.41
C GLU A 53 14.48 -6.48 3.28
N ILE A 54 13.75 -6.56 4.39
CA ILE A 54 13.72 -7.73 5.25
C ILE A 54 12.89 -8.82 4.55
N LYS A 55 13.52 -9.97 4.33
CA LYS A 55 12.84 -11.16 3.78
C LYS A 55 12.03 -11.85 4.86
N VAL A 56 10.77 -12.12 4.55
CA VAL A 56 9.83 -12.88 5.40
C VAL A 56 9.41 -14.15 4.68
N ASN A 57 9.00 -15.17 5.43
CA ASN A 57 8.48 -16.41 4.88
C ASN A 57 7.03 -16.22 4.39
N ARG A 58 6.86 -15.54 3.24
CA ARG A 58 5.54 -15.24 2.66
C ARG A 58 4.74 -16.52 2.41
N GLN A 59 5.40 -17.58 1.97
CA GLN A 59 4.74 -18.86 1.73
C GLN A 59 4.02 -19.36 2.98
N GLU A 60 4.74 -19.46 4.10
CA GLU A 60 4.15 -19.90 5.37
C GLU A 60 3.00 -19.01 5.83
N ILE A 61 3.15 -17.70 5.67
CA ILE A 61 2.14 -16.72 6.08
C ILE A 61 0.87 -16.88 5.24
N PHE A 62 0.97 -16.87 3.91
CA PHE A 62 -0.17 -17.03 3.02
C PHE A 62 -0.84 -18.39 3.19
N ASP A 63 -0.06 -19.47 3.27
CA ASP A 63 -0.57 -20.82 3.46
C ASP A 63 -1.36 -20.93 4.77
N ARG A 64 -0.93 -20.23 5.84
CA ARG A 64 -1.67 -20.18 7.11
C ARG A 64 -3.06 -19.56 6.93
N PHE A 65 -3.17 -18.42 6.25
CA PHE A 65 -4.48 -17.81 5.95
C PHE A 65 -5.34 -18.74 5.11
N ILE A 66 -4.80 -19.25 4.01
CA ILE A 66 -5.53 -20.12 3.07
C ILE A 66 -6.06 -21.36 3.78
N ASN A 67 -5.21 -22.03 4.57
CA ASN A 67 -5.59 -23.24 5.30
C ASN A 67 -6.76 -22.99 6.28
N ILE A 68 -6.83 -21.81 6.91
CA ILE A 68 -7.95 -21.47 7.79
C ILE A 68 -9.20 -21.11 6.98
N LEU A 69 -9.07 -20.25 5.96
CA LEU A 69 -10.19 -19.79 5.14
C LEU A 69 -10.87 -20.95 4.40
N GLU A 70 -10.08 -21.91 3.91
CA GLU A 70 -10.54 -23.08 3.15
C GLU A 70 -10.84 -24.31 4.02
N SER A 71 -10.65 -24.21 5.34
CA SER A 71 -10.98 -25.31 6.25
C SER A 71 -12.49 -25.62 6.19
N ARG A 72 -12.86 -26.83 6.61
CA ARG A 72 -14.27 -27.25 6.73
C ARG A 72 -14.89 -26.83 8.07
N GLU A 73 -14.19 -26.01 8.86
CA GLU A 73 -14.68 -25.52 10.14
C GLU A 73 -15.83 -24.52 9.93
N HIS A 74 -16.64 -24.33 10.97
CA HIS A 74 -17.67 -23.27 10.98
C HIS A 74 -17.01 -21.89 11.01
N ASP A 75 -17.71 -20.88 10.48
CA ASP A 75 -17.20 -19.50 10.36
C ASP A 75 -16.75 -18.90 11.71
N GLU A 76 -17.40 -19.25 12.81
CA GLU A 76 -17.00 -18.83 14.16
C GLU A 76 -15.63 -19.41 14.58
N ALA A 77 -15.39 -20.69 14.31
CA ALA A 77 -14.11 -21.33 14.61
C ALA A 77 -12.99 -20.77 13.71
N LYS A 78 -13.29 -20.51 12.43
CA LYS A 78 -12.36 -19.84 11.51
C LYS A 78 -12.03 -18.43 11.98
N ALA A 79 -13.02 -17.65 12.42
CA ALA A 79 -12.81 -16.31 12.94
C ALA A 79 -11.87 -16.31 14.15
N GLY A 80 -12.08 -17.22 15.11
CA GLY A 80 -11.17 -17.39 16.24
C GLY A 80 -9.71 -17.67 15.83
N ARG A 81 -9.50 -18.59 14.88
CA ARG A 81 -8.15 -18.91 14.37
C ARG A 81 -7.51 -17.77 13.57
N ILE A 82 -8.32 -17.02 12.83
CA ILE A 82 -7.88 -15.84 12.09
C ILE A 82 -7.44 -14.72 13.05
N GLU A 83 -8.11 -14.57 14.20
CA GLU A 83 -7.74 -13.60 15.24
C GLU A 83 -6.38 -13.91 15.91
N GLU A 84 -6.00 -15.18 15.97
CA GLU A 84 -4.70 -15.63 16.50
C GLU A 84 -3.52 -15.26 15.58
N ILE A 85 -3.79 -14.94 14.31
CA ILE A 85 -2.75 -14.49 13.38
C ILE A 85 -2.28 -13.08 13.78
N SER A 86 -0.95 -12.91 13.81
CA SER A 86 -0.35 -11.62 14.15
C SER A 86 -0.75 -10.52 13.17
N ILE A 87 -0.90 -9.29 13.65
CA ILE A 87 -1.21 -8.16 12.78
C ILE A 87 -0.13 -7.92 11.71
N GLU A 88 1.14 -8.23 12.02
CA GLU A 88 2.24 -8.21 11.05
C GLU A 88 1.97 -9.15 9.87
N ASP A 89 1.54 -10.39 10.14
CA ASP A 89 1.20 -11.36 9.09
C ASP A 89 0.02 -10.88 8.24
N TRP A 90 -1.00 -10.28 8.86
CA TRP A 90 -2.10 -9.66 8.13
C TRP A 90 -1.64 -8.53 7.20
N LEU A 91 -0.74 -7.67 7.67
CA LEU A 91 -0.18 -6.58 6.88
C LEU A 91 0.67 -7.11 5.72
N ILE A 92 1.43 -8.19 5.94
CA ILE A 92 2.21 -8.88 4.90
C ILE A 92 1.27 -9.44 3.81
N VAL A 93 0.15 -10.08 4.18
CA VAL A 93 -0.85 -10.54 3.20
C VAL A 93 -1.54 -9.37 2.49
N LEU A 94 -1.75 -8.25 3.19
CA LEU A 94 -2.24 -7.01 2.57
C LEU A 94 -1.21 -6.39 1.60
N GLY A 95 0.06 -6.82 1.68
CA GLY A 95 1.13 -6.49 0.74
C GLY A 95 2.25 -5.63 1.31
N GLN A 96 2.31 -5.46 2.64
CA GLN A 96 3.39 -4.68 3.27
C GLN A 96 4.74 -5.34 2.97
N ARG A 97 5.71 -4.53 2.57
CA ARG A 97 7.11 -4.93 2.45
C ARG A 97 7.92 -4.27 3.56
N LEU A 98 8.82 -5.03 4.19
CA LEU A 98 9.43 -4.64 5.45
C LEU A 98 10.86 -4.14 5.27
N THR A 99 11.21 -3.14 6.07
CA THR A 99 12.58 -2.67 6.29
C THR A 99 12.84 -2.57 7.79
N SER A 100 14.06 -2.24 8.20
CA SER A 100 14.41 -2.08 9.62
C SER A 100 13.60 -1.01 10.34
N ALA A 101 13.10 -0.01 9.62
CA ALA A 101 12.32 1.10 10.16
C ALA A 101 10.79 0.93 10.05
N SER A 102 10.32 -0.22 9.55
CA SER A 102 8.89 -0.50 9.37
C SER A 102 8.13 -0.53 10.67
N ILE A 103 6.93 0.06 10.66
CA ILE A 103 5.88 -0.23 11.64
C ILE A 103 5.25 -1.57 11.30
N ARG A 104 4.95 -2.38 12.31
CA ARG A 104 4.44 -3.75 12.16
C ARG A 104 3.23 -4.04 13.05
N ASP A 105 2.58 -2.98 13.51
CA ASP A 105 1.37 -3.02 14.34
C ASP A 105 0.18 -2.39 13.59
N GLU A 106 -0.96 -2.22 14.26
CA GLU A 106 -2.18 -1.63 13.67
C GLU A 106 -1.98 -0.25 13.03
N ASN A 107 -0.93 0.49 13.43
CA ASN A 107 -0.63 1.79 12.83
C ASN A 107 -0.03 1.63 11.43
N ALA A 108 0.38 0.45 10.98
CA ALA A 108 0.84 0.23 9.61
C ALA A 108 -0.30 0.01 8.60
N VAL A 109 -1.56 -0.03 9.03
CA VAL A 109 -2.70 -0.14 8.11
C VAL A 109 -2.67 1.03 7.12
N PRO A 110 -2.65 0.75 5.80
CA PRO A 110 -2.43 1.78 4.79
C PRO A 110 -3.63 2.74 4.71
N PRO A 111 -3.43 4.03 4.39
CA PRO A 111 -4.52 4.96 4.15
C PRO A 111 -5.37 4.54 2.94
N PHE A 112 -6.66 4.91 2.96
CA PHE A 112 -7.55 4.64 1.83
C PHE A 112 -7.13 5.36 0.55
N ARG A 113 -7.35 4.70 -0.59
CA ARG A 113 -7.02 5.24 -1.92
C ARG A 113 -7.60 6.64 -2.15
N ASN A 114 -8.84 6.88 -1.72
CA ASN A 114 -9.50 8.17 -1.89
C ASN A 114 -8.79 9.31 -1.11
N VAL A 115 -8.30 9.02 0.11
CA VAL A 115 -7.54 9.98 0.93
C VAL A 115 -6.24 10.34 0.23
N LEU A 116 -5.51 9.34 -0.29
CA LEU A 116 -4.26 9.56 -1.02
C LEU A 116 -4.47 10.43 -2.27
N ILE A 117 -5.54 10.16 -3.03
CA ILE A 117 -5.91 10.94 -4.23
C ILE A 117 -6.30 12.37 -3.85
N GLN A 118 -7.05 12.56 -2.77
CA GLN A 118 -7.45 13.89 -2.30
C GLN A 118 -6.23 14.73 -1.91
N ALA A 119 -5.29 14.15 -1.16
CA ALA A 119 -4.04 14.82 -0.79
C ALA A 119 -3.23 15.31 -2.01
N CYS A 120 -3.25 14.55 -3.10
CA CYS A 120 -2.60 14.95 -4.36
C CYS A 120 -3.31 16.12 -5.06
N ARG A 121 -4.63 16.25 -4.86
CA ARG A 121 -5.48 17.28 -5.48
C ARG A 121 -5.55 18.58 -4.68
N GLU A 122 -4.98 18.61 -3.47
CA GLU A 122 -4.93 19.84 -2.67
C GLU A 122 -4.30 20.99 -3.47
N PRO A 123 -4.85 22.21 -3.37
CA PRO A 123 -4.30 23.36 -4.06
C PRO A 123 -2.96 23.76 -3.42
N PHE A 124 -1.92 23.88 -4.24
CA PHE A 124 -0.68 24.55 -3.81
C PHE A 124 -0.85 26.08 -3.87
N ASN A 125 -1.60 26.56 -4.87
CA ASN A 125 -2.07 27.93 -5.00
C ASN A 125 -3.39 27.94 -5.82
N ASN A 126 -3.83 29.11 -6.27
CA ASN A 126 -5.08 29.27 -7.03
C ASN A 126 -5.06 28.64 -8.44
N GLU A 127 -3.91 28.17 -8.91
CA GLU A 127 -3.72 27.69 -10.29
C GLU A 127 -3.34 26.21 -10.38
N ILE A 128 -2.59 25.69 -9.40
CA ILE A 128 -1.98 24.36 -9.47
C ILE A 128 -2.16 23.57 -8.16
N SER A 129 -2.21 22.25 -8.29
CA SER A 129 -2.21 21.31 -7.18
C SER A 129 -0.81 21.04 -6.61
N ILE A 130 -0.76 20.51 -5.39
CA ILE A 130 0.49 20.03 -4.77
C ILE A 130 1.12 18.93 -5.63
N ALA A 131 0.32 18.03 -6.22
CA ALA A 131 0.84 17.01 -7.13
C ALA A 131 1.51 17.60 -8.37
N GLN A 132 0.92 18.59 -9.03
CA GLN A 132 1.58 19.24 -10.17
C GLN A 132 2.89 19.89 -9.72
N ARG A 133 2.87 20.63 -8.60
CA ARG A 133 4.08 21.28 -8.08
C ARG A 133 5.18 20.27 -7.74
N ALA A 134 4.82 19.11 -7.17
CA ALA A 134 5.75 18.04 -6.86
C ALA A 134 6.35 17.42 -8.14
N TRP A 135 5.53 17.22 -9.17
CA TRP A 135 5.95 16.65 -10.45
C TRP A 135 6.93 17.58 -11.18
N GLU A 136 6.61 18.88 -11.24
CA GLU A 136 7.49 19.90 -11.83
C GLU A 136 8.86 19.99 -11.14
N LYS A 137 8.94 19.73 -9.83
CA LYS A 137 10.20 19.69 -9.06
C LYS A 137 10.95 18.37 -9.20
N HIS A 138 10.24 17.29 -9.48
CA HIS A 138 10.80 15.95 -9.60
C HIS A 138 11.36 15.70 -11.00
N ASN A 139 10.69 16.24 -12.02
CA ASN A 139 11.13 16.17 -13.40
C ASN A 139 12.51 16.82 -13.57
N GLY A 140 13.48 16.07 -14.09
CA GLY A 140 14.88 16.50 -14.26
C GLY A 140 15.85 16.00 -13.19
N ARG A 141 15.40 15.20 -12.22
CA ARG A 141 16.30 14.54 -11.24
C ARG A 141 16.88 13.23 -11.73
N MET A 142 16.16 12.52 -12.58
CA MET A 142 16.65 11.36 -13.32
C MET A 142 16.34 11.53 -14.80
N ASP A 143 17.24 11.01 -15.63
CA ASP A 143 17.03 10.85 -17.07
C ASP A 143 16.17 9.59 -17.31
N ASP A 144 14.97 9.58 -16.73
CA ASP A 144 13.95 8.60 -17.06
C ASP A 144 12.69 9.30 -17.60
N TYR A 145 12.05 8.65 -18.57
CA TYR A 145 10.82 9.14 -19.19
C TYR A 145 9.56 8.68 -18.44
N PHE A 146 9.68 8.08 -17.25
CA PHE A 146 8.53 7.47 -16.58
C PHE A 146 7.47 8.51 -16.21
N TRP A 147 7.90 9.63 -15.63
CA TRP A 147 7.03 10.75 -15.27
C TRP A 147 6.64 11.61 -16.49
N GLY A 148 7.32 11.41 -17.62
CA GLY A 148 7.11 12.12 -18.87
C GLY A 148 7.43 13.62 -18.79
N GLU A 149 7.33 14.30 -19.93
CA GLU A 149 7.69 15.73 -20.00
C GLU A 149 6.63 16.64 -19.36
N VAL A 150 7.10 17.65 -18.63
CA VAL A 150 6.30 18.76 -18.10
C VAL A 150 6.01 19.75 -19.23
N LYS A 151 4.94 19.50 -19.98
CA LYS A 151 4.48 20.37 -21.09
C LYS A 151 2.96 20.52 -21.07
N GLY A 152 2.49 21.62 -21.66
CA GLY A 152 1.06 21.99 -21.73
C GLY A 152 0.63 23.00 -20.65
N ASN A 153 -0.64 23.37 -20.69
CA ASN A 153 -1.25 24.26 -19.70
C ASN A 153 -1.47 23.55 -18.35
N ASN A 154 -1.83 24.28 -17.29
CA ASN A 154 -2.00 23.71 -15.95
C ASN A 154 -3.05 22.59 -15.93
N GLN A 155 -4.18 22.74 -16.62
CA GLN A 155 -5.21 21.69 -16.68
C GLN A 155 -4.66 20.38 -17.28
N GLN A 156 -3.92 20.47 -18.38
CA GLN A 156 -3.28 19.31 -19.03
C GLN A 156 -2.22 18.67 -18.13
N LYS A 157 -1.38 19.49 -17.48
CA LYS A 157 -0.34 19.02 -16.56
C LYS A 157 -0.94 18.29 -15.35
N GLN A 158 -2.01 18.84 -14.76
CA GLN A 158 -2.71 18.18 -13.65
C GLN A 158 -3.36 16.86 -14.06
N ALA A 159 -3.99 16.80 -15.24
CA ALA A 159 -4.56 15.56 -15.75
C ALA A 159 -3.48 14.47 -15.89
N LYS A 160 -2.35 14.82 -16.50
CA LYS A 160 -1.22 13.90 -16.74
C LYS A 160 -0.57 13.39 -15.46
N VAL A 161 -0.31 14.26 -14.48
CA VAL A 161 0.26 13.80 -13.20
C VAL A 161 -0.74 12.92 -12.43
N MET A 162 -2.04 13.25 -12.48
CA MET A 162 -3.06 12.42 -11.82
C MET A 162 -3.20 11.05 -12.47
N GLU A 163 -3.08 10.96 -13.80
CA GLU A 163 -3.01 9.68 -14.52
C GLU A 163 -1.84 8.82 -14.00
N LYS A 164 -0.66 9.40 -13.85
CA LYS A 164 0.51 8.70 -13.30
C LYS A 164 0.33 8.28 -11.84
N ILE A 165 -0.30 9.12 -11.02
CA ILE A 165 -0.64 8.77 -9.63
C ILE A 165 -1.59 7.58 -9.58
N CYS A 166 -2.66 7.61 -10.38
CA CYS A 166 -3.61 6.51 -10.47
C CYS A 166 -2.94 5.22 -10.97
N TYR A 167 -2.06 5.33 -11.97
CA TYR A 167 -1.28 4.20 -12.46
C TYR A 167 -0.44 3.56 -11.35
N ILE A 168 0.31 4.33 -10.56
CA ILE A 168 1.11 3.78 -9.46
C ILE A 168 0.21 3.14 -8.39
N LEU A 169 -0.91 3.78 -8.02
CA LEU A 169 -1.85 3.21 -7.04
C LEU A 169 -2.46 1.88 -7.51
N GLU A 170 -2.68 1.72 -8.82
CA GLU A 170 -3.27 0.52 -9.41
C GLU A 170 -2.25 -0.61 -9.64
N ASN A 171 -0.98 -0.25 -9.88
CA ASN A 171 0.11 -1.16 -10.24
C ASN A 171 1.21 -1.21 -9.16
N GLN A 172 0.89 -0.82 -7.92
CA GLN A 172 1.83 -0.92 -6.81
C GLN A 172 2.14 -2.39 -6.51
N THR A 173 3.42 -2.68 -6.32
CA THR A 173 3.94 -4.00 -5.92
C THR A 173 4.75 -3.91 -4.62
N TRP A 174 4.96 -2.69 -4.13
CA TRP A 174 5.61 -2.41 -2.86
C TRP A 174 4.88 -1.29 -2.16
N TRP A 175 4.56 -1.49 -0.88
CA TRP A 175 4.16 -0.42 0.01
C TRP A 175 4.70 -0.67 1.42
N ASN A 176 4.91 0.41 2.17
CA ASN A 176 5.37 0.32 3.56
C ASN A 176 4.95 1.56 4.37
N VAL A 177 4.85 1.38 5.68
CA VAL A 177 4.74 2.44 6.68
C VAL A 177 5.98 2.38 7.56
N PHE A 178 6.78 3.45 7.58
CA PHE A 178 8.07 3.44 8.27
C PHE A 178 8.50 4.84 8.74
N PHE A 179 9.45 4.88 9.67
CA PHE A 179 10.05 6.14 10.12
C PHE A 179 11.10 6.66 9.13
N HIS A 180 10.75 7.73 8.42
CA HIS A 180 11.66 8.46 7.55
C HIS A 180 12.39 9.57 8.33
N TYR A 181 13.73 9.58 8.24
CA TYR A 181 14.60 10.46 9.03
C TYR A 181 14.24 11.97 9.02
N LYS A 182 13.71 12.49 7.90
CA LYS A 182 13.27 13.90 7.78
C LYS A 182 11.78 14.15 8.00
N HIS A 183 10.95 13.13 7.83
CA HIS A 183 9.50 13.33 7.70
C HIS A 183 8.71 12.62 8.80
N GLY A 184 9.39 11.96 9.72
CA GLY A 184 8.76 11.14 10.74
C GLY A 184 8.10 9.92 10.09
N LEU A 185 6.94 9.54 10.60
CA LEU A 185 6.20 8.40 10.07
C LEU A 185 5.56 8.72 8.72
N VAL A 186 5.84 7.89 7.71
CA VAL A 186 5.38 8.07 6.33
C VAL A 186 4.72 6.82 5.80
N PHE A 187 3.82 7.00 4.83
CA PHE A 187 3.30 5.94 3.99
C PHE A 187 3.88 6.09 2.58
N GLU A 188 4.37 5.00 2.03
CA GLU A 188 5.03 4.99 0.73
C GLU A 188 4.57 3.81 -0.10
N ILE A 189 4.38 4.07 -1.40
CA ILE A 189 4.05 3.05 -2.39
C ILE A 189 4.99 3.17 -3.58
N ARG A 190 5.24 2.04 -4.24
CA ARG A 190 6.04 1.96 -5.47
C ARG A 190 5.46 0.93 -6.44
N GLU A 191 5.59 1.23 -7.72
CA GLU A 191 5.37 0.27 -8.80
C GLU A 191 6.63 -0.58 -9.05
N GLU A 192 6.51 -1.63 -9.87
CA GLU A 192 7.53 -2.67 -10.10
C GLU A 192 8.94 -2.15 -10.44
N ARG A 193 9.05 -1.03 -11.15
CA ARG A 193 10.33 -0.42 -11.56
C ARG A 193 10.92 0.49 -10.49
N GLY A 194 10.19 0.73 -9.41
CA GLY A 194 10.64 1.44 -8.23
C GLY A 194 10.22 2.90 -8.15
N HIS A 195 9.54 3.48 -9.16
CA HIS A 195 9.00 4.84 -9.01
C HIS A 195 7.87 4.81 -7.99
N GLY A 196 7.75 5.89 -7.22
CA GLY A 196 6.84 5.87 -6.09
C GLY A 196 6.29 7.22 -5.70
N ILE A 197 5.43 7.15 -4.69
CA ILE A 197 4.79 8.31 -4.09
C ILE A 197 4.82 8.12 -2.58
N ARG A 198 5.10 9.22 -1.87
CA ARG A 198 5.13 9.24 -0.42
C ARG A 198 4.17 10.27 0.14
N TRP A 199 3.46 9.87 1.19
CA TRP A 199 2.60 10.74 2.00
C TRP A 199 3.07 10.72 3.45
N ASN A 200 2.56 11.66 4.25
CA ASN A 200 2.57 11.47 5.70
C ASN A 200 1.81 10.17 6.05
N HIS A 201 2.05 9.67 7.25
CA HIS A 201 1.44 8.43 7.74
C HIS A 201 -0.05 8.24 7.39
N GLY A 202 -0.90 9.23 7.70
CA GLY A 202 -2.33 9.15 7.43
C GLY A 202 -2.76 9.37 5.98
N GLY A 203 -1.83 9.54 5.04
CA GLY A 203 -2.13 9.74 3.61
C GLY A 203 -2.70 11.11 3.25
N THR A 204 -2.93 11.99 4.23
CA THR A 204 -3.62 13.27 4.06
C THR A 204 -2.77 14.37 3.45
N ARG A 205 -1.45 14.19 3.36
CA ARG A 205 -0.52 15.18 2.80
C ARG A 205 0.52 14.50 1.93
N LEU A 206 0.58 14.91 0.65
CA LEU A 206 1.63 14.49 -0.27
C LEU A 206 2.99 15.02 0.20
N ILE A 207 3.97 14.14 0.36
CA ILE A 207 5.37 14.50 0.63
C ILE A 207 6.12 14.68 -0.69
N GLY A 208 5.93 13.77 -1.64
CA GLY A 208 6.50 13.90 -2.98
C GLY A 208 6.59 12.59 -3.75
N PHE A 209 7.15 12.70 -4.96
CA PHE A 209 7.45 11.59 -5.84
C PHE A 209 8.86 11.05 -5.61
N LEU A 210 9.03 9.77 -5.91
CA LEU A 210 10.22 9.00 -5.62
C LEU A 210 10.80 8.42 -6.91
N GLU A 211 12.11 8.58 -7.04
CA GLU A 211 12.96 7.88 -7.99
C GLU A 211 13.04 6.39 -7.62
N LYS A 212 13.49 5.56 -8.56
CA LYS A 212 13.79 4.14 -8.30
C LYS A 212 14.72 3.97 -7.11
N PHE A 213 14.66 2.80 -6.46
CA PHE A 213 15.65 2.45 -5.45
C PHE A 213 17.06 2.46 -6.06
N ILE A 214 18.00 3.04 -5.33
CA ILE A 214 19.42 2.89 -5.58
C ILE A 214 19.82 1.67 -4.77
N ASN A 215 20.12 0.57 -5.46
CA ASN A 215 20.67 -0.62 -4.86
C ASN A 215 22.20 -0.57 -5.07
N GLU A 216 22.96 -0.66 -3.99
CA GLU A 216 24.43 -0.76 -4.03
C GLU A 216 24.89 -2.18 -4.36
#